data_AF-C8Z4Y4-F1
#
_entry.id   AF-C8Z4Y4-F1
#
_cell.length_a   1.000
_cell.length_b   1.000
_cell.length_c   1.000
_cell.angle_alpha   90.00
_cell.angle_beta   90.00
_cell.angle_gamma   90.00
#
_symmetry.space_group_name_H-M   'P 1'
#
loop_
_entity.id
_entity.type
_entity.pdbx_description
1 polymer ?
#
loop_
_entity_poly.entity_id
_entity_poly.type
_entity_poly.pdbx_seq_one_letter_code
_entity_poly.pdbx_strand_id
1 'polypeptide(L)'
;MAQNFGKIPSHKSYVLSLYRTVLRNIPKCCHSYAFQYEIKKTLSKQLFKHKHDKSSWSVYTLLNEFSLLNNCLLEGKLQEIKNLMKPLKKMKKQLETTKILNSLTSLGDVKTNDPEEVRRFHVLSAYIKRKQDLGLLPAYIPKTYQHKLLLPLALNEHACLKLFHIQQKLKNGPPSAGLSYTKEGRNQIWFVRSPINKGRQQSKKLGILIRKERKDSQKNIDNLNFCEINAAWALHEAIWEEYLESKKIIKVNLPKYLEYAANIPKSTKCNPSSQYQKVKEWVDPVREIMFELHSKSFQRVEYFNKYKEKLLKNGGQLAYFDKKSKEMYAKRLTLFRKMSKETLPYVTLFIEGRDLPSVLAKYGF
;
A
#
# COMPACT_ATOMS: atom_id res chain seq x y z
N MET A 1 21.06 -19.95 -2.67
CA MET A 1 20.99 -18.88 -1.64
C MET A 1 22.10 -17.87 -1.89
N ALA A 2 21.81 -16.57 -1.99
CA ALA A 2 22.84 -15.54 -2.20
C ALA A 2 23.79 -15.48 -0.99
N GLN A 3 25.07 -15.77 -1.21
CA GLN A 3 26.10 -15.66 -0.18
C GLN A 3 26.44 -14.19 0.10
N ASN A 4 26.70 -13.84 1.36
CA ASN A 4 27.17 -12.50 1.72
C ASN A 4 28.51 -12.23 1.01
N PHE A 5 28.66 -11.06 0.39
CA PHE A 5 29.90 -10.68 -0.28
C PHE A 5 31.11 -10.71 0.66
N GLY A 6 30.91 -10.45 1.96
CA GLY A 6 31.96 -10.56 2.98
C GLY A 6 32.54 -11.97 3.18
N LYS A 7 31.90 -13.03 2.67
CA LYS A 7 32.44 -14.40 2.68
C LYS A 7 33.26 -14.74 1.43
N ILE A 8 33.19 -13.92 0.38
CA ILE A 8 33.91 -14.16 -0.88
C ILE A 8 35.37 -13.68 -0.70
N PRO A 9 36.39 -14.56 -0.80
CA PRO A 9 37.78 -14.21 -0.51
C PRO A 9 38.33 -13.08 -1.40
N SER A 10 38.09 -13.16 -2.71
CA SER A 10 38.55 -12.16 -3.70
C SER A 10 37.99 -10.76 -3.42
N HIS A 11 36.68 -10.68 -3.12
CA HIS A 11 36.04 -9.42 -2.71
C HIS A 11 36.68 -8.87 -1.43
N LYS A 12 36.92 -9.72 -0.44
CA LYS A 12 37.52 -9.31 0.84
C LYS A 12 38.92 -8.73 0.64
N SER A 13 39.74 -9.38 -0.19
CA SER A 13 41.06 -8.89 -0.58
C SER A 13 41.00 -7.55 -1.30
N TYR A 14 40.07 -7.38 -2.24
CA TYR A 14 39.89 -6.14 -2.99
C TYR A 14 39.51 -4.97 -2.08
N VAL A 15 38.50 -5.14 -1.22
CA VAL A 15 38.08 -4.09 -0.27
C VAL A 15 39.20 -3.73 0.71
N LEU A 16 39.95 -4.72 1.20
CA LEU A 16 41.11 -4.48 2.06
C LEU A 16 42.22 -3.70 1.34
N SER A 17 42.45 -3.99 0.06
CA SER A 17 43.43 -3.25 -0.74
C SER A 17 43.04 -1.78 -0.84
N LEU A 18 41.80 -1.48 -1.25
CA LEU A 18 41.26 -0.11 -1.34
C LEU A 18 41.33 0.62 0.00
N TYR A 19 40.92 -0.04 1.09
CA TYR A 19 40.96 0.54 2.42
C TYR A 19 42.38 0.91 2.87
N ARG A 20 43.36 0.03 2.62
CA ARG A 20 44.77 0.31 2.93
C ARG A 20 45.32 1.45 2.09
N THR A 21 44.97 1.51 0.80
CA THR A 21 45.40 2.59 -0.10
C THR A 21 44.87 3.93 0.38
N VAL A 22 43.58 4.01 0.73
CA VAL A 22 42.98 5.24 1.28
C VAL A 22 43.64 5.63 2.61
N LEU A 23 43.86 4.68 3.52
CA LEU A 23 44.55 4.97 4.79
C LEU A 23 45.96 5.54 4.62
N ARG A 24 46.69 5.08 3.59
CA ARG A 24 48.01 5.64 3.24
C ARG A 24 47.92 7.03 2.62
N ASN A 25 46.87 7.31 1.85
CA ASN A 25 46.69 8.58 1.16
C ASN A 25 46.20 9.71 2.09
N ILE A 26 45.45 9.39 3.14
CA ILE A 26 44.94 10.36 4.11
C ILE A 26 46.04 11.28 4.68
N PRO A 27 47.12 10.77 5.32
CA PRO A 27 48.16 11.63 5.88
C PRO A 27 49.03 12.30 4.79
N LYS A 28 49.09 11.72 3.58
CA LYS A 28 49.85 12.30 2.46
C LYS A 28 49.17 13.50 1.82
N CYS A 29 47.83 13.47 1.73
CA CYS A 29 47.08 14.45 0.93
C CYS A 29 46.21 15.40 1.78
N CYS A 30 46.05 15.14 3.07
CA CYS A 30 45.29 15.99 3.99
C CYS A 30 46.13 16.35 5.22
N HIS A 31 46.51 17.61 5.37
CA HIS A 31 47.35 18.06 6.50
C HIS A 31 46.56 18.25 7.82
N SER A 32 45.24 18.46 7.76
CA SER A 32 44.43 18.65 8.97
C SER A 32 44.15 17.34 9.69
N TYR A 33 44.70 17.18 10.90
CA TYR A 33 44.52 15.98 11.72
C TYR A 33 43.05 15.69 12.05
N ALA A 34 42.25 16.73 12.34
CA ALA A 34 40.83 16.60 12.59
C ALA A 34 40.08 16.01 11.38
N PHE A 35 40.42 16.47 10.18
CA PHE A 35 39.82 15.97 8.94
C PHE A 35 40.27 14.53 8.63
N GLN A 36 41.54 14.21 8.84
CA GLN A 36 42.04 12.83 8.73
C GLN A 36 41.27 11.88 9.66
N TYR A 37 41.02 12.31 10.91
CA TYR A 37 40.29 11.53 11.90
C TYR A 37 38.83 11.34 11.50
N GLU A 38 38.15 12.38 11.03
CA GLU A 38 36.80 12.27 10.48
C GLU A 38 36.74 11.25 9.34
N ILE A 39 37.66 11.32 8.37
CA ILE A 39 37.72 10.38 7.24
C ILE A 39 37.84 8.95 7.76
N LYS A 40 38.84 8.66 8.61
CA LYS A 40 39.06 7.32 9.18
C LYS A 40 37.84 6.80 9.94
N LYS A 41 37.24 7.63 10.79
CA LYS A 41 36.07 7.27 11.61
C LYS A 41 34.86 6.92 10.74
N THR A 42 34.63 7.71 9.70
CA THR A 42 33.47 7.54 8.80
C THR A 42 33.64 6.30 7.93
N LEU A 43 34.86 6.07 7.44
CA LEU A 43 35.23 4.87 6.70
C LEU A 43 35.04 3.59 7.51
N SER A 44 35.57 3.57 8.73
CA SER A 44 35.40 2.42 9.62
C SER A 44 33.93 2.13 9.88
N LYS A 45 33.10 3.17 10.08
CA LYS A 45 31.66 3.02 10.28
C LYS A 45 30.95 2.42 9.07
N GLN A 46 31.25 2.91 7.86
CA GLN A 46 30.62 2.41 6.62
C GLN A 46 30.99 0.95 6.35
N LEU A 47 32.27 0.59 6.49
CA LEU A 47 32.73 -0.79 6.31
C LEU A 47 32.06 -1.77 7.29
N PHE A 48 31.94 -1.38 8.56
CA PHE A 48 31.30 -2.23 9.56
C PHE A 48 29.82 -2.45 9.28
N LYS A 49 29.12 -1.38 8.86
CA LYS A 49 27.69 -1.39 8.57
C LYS A 49 27.33 -2.29 7.37
N HIS A 50 28.18 -2.31 6.35
CA HIS A 50 27.93 -3.02 5.08
C HIS A 50 28.66 -4.38 4.96
N LYS A 51 29.33 -4.84 6.03
CA LYS A 51 30.07 -6.12 6.08
C LYS A 51 29.25 -7.35 5.68
N HIS A 52 27.94 -7.31 5.89
CA HIS A 52 27.01 -8.44 5.68
C HIS A 52 26.01 -8.21 4.56
N ASP A 53 26.25 -7.24 3.67
CA ASP A 53 25.34 -7.00 2.56
C ASP A 53 25.32 -8.15 1.55
N LYS A 54 24.10 -8.44 1.07
CA LYS A 54 23.78 -9.47 0.07
C LYS A 54 23.45 -8.88 -1.31
N SER A 55 23.15 -7.59 -1.39
CA SER A 55 22.78 -6.93 -2.65
C SER A 55 24.02 -6.57 -3.46
N SER A 56 24.15 -7.17 -4.65
CA SER A 56 25.22 -6.89 -5.60
C SER A 56 25.26 -5.41 -5.99
N TRP A 57 24.09 -4.80 -6.22
CA TRP A 57 24.00 -3.40 -6.64
C TRP A 57 24.45 -2.45 -5.53
N SER A 58 24.09 -2.73 -4.26
CA SER A 58 24.53 -1.91 -3.12
C SER A 58 26.04 -1.98 -2.91
N VAL A 59 26.63 -3.17 -3.10
CA VAL A 59 28.07 -3.38 -2.97
C VAL A 59 28.82 -2.67 -4.10
N TYR A 60 28.31 -2.76 -5.33
CA TYR A 60 28.89 -2.07 -6.49
C TYR A 60 28.89 -0.55 -6.31
N THR A 61 27.77 0.03 -5.87
CA THR A 61 27.70 1.49 -5.61
C THR A 61 28.66 1.91 -4.52
N LEU A 62 28.72 1.18 -3.41
CA LEU A 62 29.67 1.46 -2.32
C LEU A 62 31.12 1.35 -2.77
N LEU A 63 31.48 0.37 -3.60
CA LEU A 63 32.83 0.24 -4.15
C LEU A 63 33.19 1.41 -5.06
N ASN A 64 32.26 1.89 -5.88
CA ASN A 64 32.47 3.07 -6.71
C ASN A 64 32.59 4.35 -5.90
N GLU A 65 31.78 4.54 -4.85
CA GLU A 65 31.95 5.67 -3.92
C GLU A 65 33.32 5.61 -3.23
N PHE A 66 33.80 4.41 -2.92
CA PHE A 66 35.07 4.21 -2.25
C PHE A 66 36.28 4.47 -3.18
N SER A 67 36.19 4.10 -4.46
CA SER A 67 37.20 4.45 -5.46
C SER A 67 37.20 5.96 -5.73
N LEU A 68 36.03 6.59 -5.84
CA LEU A 68 35.88 8.04 -5.98
C LEU A 68 36.52 8.79 -4.82
N LEU A 69 36.29 8.34 -3.58
CA LEU A 69 36.92 8.93 -2.40
C LEU A 69 38.45 8.89 -2.49
N ASN A 70 39.03 7.78 -2.97
CA ASN A 70 40.47 7.63 -3.12
C ASN A 70 41.02 8.58 -4.20
N ASN A 71 40.31 8.76 -5.31
CA ASN A 71 40.68 9.72 -6.35
C ASN A 71 40.58 11.17 -5.86
N CYS A 72 39.50 11.52 -5.15
CA CYS A 72 39.34 12.85 -4.55
C CYS A 72 40.44 13.17 -3.53
N LEU A 73 40.91 12.16 -2.79
CA LEU A 73 42.05 12.28 -1.87
C LEU A 73 43.35 12.57 -2.63
N LEU A 74 43.62 11.86 -3.72
CA LEU A 74 44.81 12.09 -4.55
C LEU A 74 44.81 13.47 -5.21
N GLU A 75 43.63 13.95 -5.63
CA GLU A 75 43.47 15.26 -6.26
C GLU A 75 43.36 16.43 -5.27
N GLY A 76 43.34 16.16 -3.96
CA GLY A 76 43.25 17.20 -2.91
C GLY A 76 41.89 17.92 -2.84
N LYS A 77 40.82 17.37 -3.44
CA LYS A 77 39.50 18.00 -3.51
C LYS A 77 38.71 17.85 -2.20
N LEU A 78 39.05 18.69 -1.21
CA LEU A 78 38.45 18.67 0.14
C LEU A 78 36.92 18.77 0.19
N GLN A 79 36.29 19.55 -0.69
CA GLN A 79 34.83 19.71 -0.78
C GLN A 79 34.13 18.42 -1.22
N GLU A 80 34.67 17.74 -2.24
CA GLU A 80 34.10 16.50 -2.76
C GLU A 80 34.25 15.36 -1.74
N ILE A 81 35.38 15.29 -1.04
CA ILE A 81 35.58 14.36 0.09
C ILE A 81 34.50 14.60 1.15
N LYS A 82 34.24 15.86 1.51
CA LYS A 82 33.23 16.21 2.52
C LYS A 82 31.82 15.83 2.06
N ASN A 83 31.52 15.91 0.76
CA ASN A 83 30.22 15.52 0.21
C ASN A 83 30.06 14.00 0.12
N LEU A 84 31.11 13.26 -0.25
CA LEU A 84 31.14 11.79 -0.21
C LEU A 84 31.02 11.24 1.23
N MET A 85 31.51 11.99 2.22
CA MET A 85 31.39 11.64 3.63
C MET A 85 30.04 11.99 4.25
N LYS A 86 29.25 12.89 3.65
CA LYS A 86 27.91 13.19 4.15
C LYS A 86 27.07 11.92 4.05
N PRO A 87 26.47 11.46 5.15
CA PRO A 87 25.62 10.29 5.09
C PRO A 87 24.52 10.57 4.07
N LEU A 88 24.40 9.71 3.05
CA LEU A 88 23.23 9.66 2.17
C LEU A 88 22.03 9.84 3.08
N LYS A 89 21.32 10.97 2.93
CA LYS A 89 20.11 11.28 3.69
C LYS A 89 19.13 10.15 3.43
N LYS A 90 19.23 9.08 4.22
CA LYS A 90 18.14 8.13 4.35
C LYS A 90 17.02 8.98 4.89
N MET A 91 15.98 9.18 4.08
CA MET A 91 14.64 9.45 4.59
C MET A 91 14.52 8.56 5.82
N LYS A 92 14.49 9.18 7.01
CA LYS A 92 14.53 8.46 8.27
C LYS A 92 13.29 7.56 8.31
N LYS A 93 13.43 6.32 7.86
CA LYS A 93 12.57 5.23 8.33
C LYS A 93 12.95 5.08 9.79
N GLN A 94 12.16 5.73 10.64
CA GLN A 94 12.23 5.62 12.10
C GLN A 94 12.44 4.15 12.45
N LEU A 95 13.57 3.82 13.09
CA LEU A 95 13.83 2.48 13.59
C LEU A 95 12.72 2.13 14.58
N GLU A 96 12.10 0.95 14.46
CA GLU A 96 10.99 0.53 15.32
C GLU A 96 11.34 0.64 16.81
N THR A 97 12.61 0.44 17.18
CA THR A 97 13.10 0.62 18.54
C THR A 97 13.04 2.08 19.03
N THR A 98 13.28 3.07 18.17
CA THR A 98 13.07 4.49 18.51
C THR A 98 11.60 4.88 18.53
N LYS A 99 10.73 4.21 17.76
CA LYS A 99 9.28 4.35 17.91
C LYS A 99 8.81 3.79 19.25
N ILE A 100 9.34 2.64 19.66
CA ILE A 100 9.04 1.99 20.94
C ILE A 100 9.54 2.85 22.11
N LEU A 101 10.79 3.33 22.04
CA LEU A 101 11.37 4.16 23.10
C LEU A 101 10.70 5.53 23.20
N ASN A 102 10.38 6.17 22.06
CA ASN A 102 9.60 7.40 22.06
C ASN A 102 8.15 7.15 22.52
N SER A 103 7.55 6.00 22.18
CA SER A 103 6.22 5.63 22.69
C SER A 103 6.23 5.35 24.19
N LEU A 104 7.31 4.79 24.73
CA LEU A 104 7.52 4.55 26.16
C LEU A 104 7.77 5.86 26.92
N THR A 105 8.56 6.79 26.38
CA THR A 105 8.72 8.12 26.98
C THR A 105 7.49 8.99 26.86
N SER A 106 6.63 8.78 25.83
CA SER A 106 5.31 9.42 25.74
C SER A 106 4.22 8.68 26.53
N LEU A 107 4.53 7.56 27.17
CA LEU A 107 3.61 6.88 28.11
C LEU A 107 3.78 7.41 29.54
N GLY A 108 4.86 8.15 29.81
CA GLY A 108 4.99 8.97 31.02
C GLY A 108 4.11 10.21 30.91
N ASP A 109 3.09 10.31 31.75
CA ASP A 109 2.23 11.48 31.96
C ASP A 109 1.50 12.06 30.74
N VAL A 110 1.18 11.26 29.73
CA VAL A 110 0.10 11.67 28.81
C VAL A 110 -1.20 11.45 29.55
N LYS A 111 -1.66 12.51 30.24
CA LYS A 111 -3.09 12.68 30.54
C LYS A 111 -3.83 12.32 29.26
N THR A 112 -4.52 11.19 29.24
CA THR A 112 -5.38 10.79 28.14
C THR A 112 -6.43 11.88 28.01
N ASN A 113 -6.16 12.87 27.15
CA ASN A 113 -7.11 13.92 26.85
C ASN A 113 -8.37 13.23 26.36
N ASP A 114 -9.50 13.59 26.95
CA ASP A 114 -10.80 13.04 26.55
C ASP A 114 -10.95 13.25 25.02
N PRO A 115 -11.24 12.18 24.24
CA PRO A 115 -11.49 12.30 22.81
C PRO A 115 -12.49 13.40 22.45
N GLU A 116 -13.46 13.67 23.31
CA GLU A 116 -14.41 14.77 23.14
C GLU A 116 -13.74 16.13 23.23
N GLU A 117 -12.87 16.36 24.21
CA GLU A 117 -12.14 17.61 24.37
C GLU A 117 -11.24 17.87 23.16
N VAL A 118 -10.48 16.87 22.72
CA VAL A 118 -9.60 16.99 21.55
C VAL A 118 -10.41 17.41 20.31
N ARG A 119 -11.60 16.84 20.13
CA ARG A 119 -12.50 17.18 19.04
C ARG A 119 -13.04 18.61 19.18
N ARG A 120 -13.45 19.03 20.38
CA ARG A 120 -13.94 20.40 20.68
C ARG A 120 -12.86 21.43 20.39
N PHE A 121 -11.62 21.19 20.81
CA PHE A 121 -10.46 22.03 20.50
C PHE A 121 -10.17 22.11 19.00
N HIS A 122 -10.30 20.99 18.27
CA HIS A 122 -10.11 21.00 16.82
C HIS A 122 -11.18 21.84 16.11
N VAL A 123 -12.45 21.72 16.51
CA VAL A 123 -13.54 22.55 15.97
C VAL A 123 -13.31 24.04 16.28
N LEU A 124 -12.92 24.35 17.51
CA LEU A 124 -12.63 25.72 17.95
C LEU A 124 -11.46 26.33 17.16
N SER A 125 -10.34 25.62 17.04
CA SER A 125 -9.17 26.12 16.30
C SER A 125 -9.46 26.33 14.81
N ALA A 126 -10.21 25.41 14.18
CA ALA A 126 -10.65 25.57 12.79
C ALA A 126 -11.58 26.78 12.62
N TYR A 127 -12.49 27.00 13.58
CA TYR A 127 -13.38 28.15 13.59
C TYR A 127 -12.62 29.48 13.73
N ILE A 128 -11.73 29.57 14.73
CA ILE A 128 -10.91 30.76 14.98
C ILE A 128 -10.10 31.10 13.74
N LYS A 129 -9.39 30.12 13.17
CA LYS A 129 -8.58 30.31 11.97
C LYS A 129 -9.42 30.86 10.82
N ARG A 130 -10.57 30.24 10.53
CA ARG A 130 -11.46 30.68 9.45
C ARG A 130 -11.97 32.11 9.65
N LYS A 131 -12.31 32.51 10.87
CA LYS A 131 -12.80 33.88 11.15
C LYS A 131 -11.66 34.90 11.16
N GLN A 132 -10.45 34.52 11.58
CA GLN A 132 -9.25 35.35 11.49
C GLN A 132 -8.84 35.59 10.03
N ASP A 133 -8.88 34.54 9.19
CA ASP A 133 -8.60 34.64 7.75
C ASP A 133 -9.57 35.60 7.04
N LEU A 134 -10.80 35.73 7.54
CA LEU A 134 -11.82 36.67 7.05
C LEU A 134 -11.76 38.07 7.70
N GLY A 135 -10.81 38.32 8.60
CA GLY A 135 -10.68 39.60 9.31
C GLY A 135 -11.76 39.87 10.37
N LEU A 136 -12.54 38.85 10.76
CA LEU A 136 -13.66 38.97 11.70
C LEU A 136 -13.26 38.76 13.17
N LEU A 137 -12.05 38.23 13.42
CA LEU A 137 -11.51 38.03 14.76
C LEU A 137 -10.07 38.57 14.84
N PRO A 138 -9.66 39.09 16.01
CA PRO A 138 -8.29 39.54 16.22
C PRO A 138 -7.30 38.36 16.21
N ALA A 139 -6.05 38.64 15.85
CA ALA A 139 -4.99 37.63 15.75
C ALA A 139 -4.70 36.93 17.09
N TYR A 140 -4.81 37.68 18.20
CA TYR A 140 -4.66 37.14 19.55
C TYR A 140 -5.99 37.19 20.31
N ILE A 141 -6.39 36.05 20.88
CA ILE A 141 -7.62 35.90 21.67
C ILE A 141 -7.24 35.18 22.97
N PRO A 142 -7.50 35.74 24.16
CA PRO A 142 -7.20 35.07 25.41
C PRO A 142 -7.95 33.74 25.55
N LYS A 143 -7.30 32.72 26.13
CA LYS A 143 -7.85 31.35 26.25
C LYS A 143 -9.20 31.32 26.98
N THR A 144 -9.42 32.19 27.96
CA THR A 144 -10.69 32.29 28.69
C THR A 144 -11.86 32.64 27.79
N TYR A 145 -11.69 33.60 26.88
CA TYR A 145 -12.70 33.98 25.88
C TYR A 145 -12.88 32.90 24.81
N GLN A 146 -11.79 32.23 24.42
CA GLN A 146 -11.87 31.09 23.49
C GLN A 146 -12.79 30.00 24.03
N HIS A 147 -12.67 29.67 25.33
CA HIS A 147 -13.50 28.64 25.95
C HIS A 147 -14.93 29.09 26.27
N LYS A 148 -15.13 30.28 26.85
CA LYS A 148 -16.47 30.71 27.30
C LYS A 148 -17.37 31.23 26.17
N LEU A 149 -16.81 31.92 25.17
CA LEU A 149 -17.58 32.56 24.11
C LEU A 149 -17.44 31.83 22.76
N LEU A 150 -16.21 31.58 22.32
CA LEU A 150 -15.97 31.08 20.97
C LEU A 150 -16.26 29.59 20.81
N LEU A 151 -16.03 28.77 21.84
CA LEU A 151 -16.28 27.35 21.78
C LEU A 151 -17.77 27.01 21.57
N PRO A 152 -18.72 27.56 22.34
CA PRO A 152 -20.15 27.35 22.08
C PRO A 152 -20.57 27.76 20.66
N LEU A 153 -20.06 28.90 20.16
CA LEU A 153 -20.33 29.39 18.82
C LEU A 153 -19.75 28.46 17.73
N ALA A 154 -18.51 28.01 17.91
CA ALA A 154 -17.83 27.10 16.99
C ALA A 154 -18.54 25.74 16.91
N LEU A 155 -18.94 25.20 18.06
CA LEU A 155 -19.69 23.95 18.14
C LEU A 155 -21.07 24.08 17.48
N ASN A 156 -21.75 25.20 17.68
CA ASN A 156 -23.03 25.45 17.02
C ASN A 156 -22.90 25.60 15.51
N GLU A 157 -21.94 26.39 14.99
CA GLU A 157 -21.75 26.54 13.54
C GLU A 157 -21.44 25.17 12.90
N HIS A 158 -20.57 24.39 13.53
CA HIS A 158 -20.27 23.02 13.10
C HIS A 158 -21.51 22.11 13.15
N ALA A 159 -22.33 22.21 14.20
CA ALA A 159 -23.56 21.44 14.32
C ALA A 159 -24.64 21.87 13.30
N CYS A 160 -24.73 23.16 12.96
CA CYS A 160 -25.60 23.68 11.89
C CYS A 160 -25.20 23.08 10.53
N LEU A 161 -23.91 23.05 10.21
CA LEU A 161 -23.41 22.40 8.98
C LEU A 161 -23.78 20.91 8.97
N LYS A 162 -23.61 20.23 10.10
CA LYS A 162 -23.99 18.82 10.23
C LYS A 162 -25.49 18.62 10.03
N LEU A 163 -26.33 19.48 10.63
CA LEU A 163 -27.78 19.46 10.48
C LEU A 163 -28.20 19.69 9.02
N PHE A 164 -27.58 20.66 8.34
CA PHE A 164 -27.80 20.91 6.93
C PHE A 164 -27.47 19.70 6.06
N HIS A 165 -26.33 19.03 6.31
CA HIS A 165 -25.98 17.80 5.60
C HIS A 165 -26.96 16.65 5.86
N ILE A 166 -27.50 16.54 7.08
CA ILE A 166 -28.54 15.56 7.40
C ILE A 166 -29.81 15.88 6.63
N GLN A 167 -30.24 17.15 6.61
CA GLN A 167 -31.41 17.59 5.87
C GLN A 167 -31.25 17.32 4.37
N GLN A 168 -30.11 17.64 3.77
CA GLN A 168 -29.83 17.35 2.36
C GLN A 168 -29.91 15.85 2.07
N LYS A 169 -29.30 15.00 2.93
CA LYS A 169 -29.38 13.54 2.77
C LYS A 169 -30.81 13.02 2.85
N LEU A 170 -31.64 13.60 3.71
CA LEU A 170 -33.05 13.24 3.80
C LEU A 170 -33.85 13.72 2.58
N LYS A 171 -33.55 14.91 2.04
CA LYS A 171 -34.18 15.42 0.82
C LYS A 171 -33.92 14.54 -0.41
N ASN A 172 -32.73 13.96 -0.51
CA ASN A 172 -32.36 13.06 -1.62
C ASN A 172 -33.10 11.71 -1.60
N GLY A 173 -33.87 11.41 -0.56
CA GLY A 173 -34.65 10.18 -0.45
C GLY A 173 -33.87 8.98 0.11
N PRO A 174 -34.49 7.78 0.10
CA PRO A 174 -33.89 6.59 0.67
C PRO A 174 -32.65 6.17 -0.15
N PRO A 175 -31.50 5.92 0.52
CA PRO A 175 -30.33 5.41 -0.16
C PRO A 175 -30.60 4.01 -0.70
N SER A 176 -30.34 3.81 -2.00
CA SER A 176 -30.49 2.51 -2.65
C SER A 176 -29.31 1.59 -2.34
N ALA A 177 -29.60 0.29 -2.26
CA ALA A 177 -28.53 -0.71 -2.27
C ALA A 177 -28.00 -0.87 -3.71
N GLY A 178 -26.68 -0.86 -3.86
CA GLY A 178 -26.01 -1.04 -5.16
C GLY A 178 -25.09 -2.26 -5.17
N LEU A 179 -24.75 -2.74 -6.35
CA LEU A 179 -23.67 -3.71 -6.50
C LEU A 179 -22.33 -3.00 -6.68
N SER A 180 -21.34 -3.45 -5.93
CA SER A 180 -19.94 -3.10 -6.16
C SER A 180 -19.14 -4.35 -6.44
N TYR A 181 -17.97 -4.21 -7.04
CA TYR A 181 -17.06 -5.32 -7.25
C TYR A 181 -15.65 -4.98 -6.76
N THR A 182 -14.86 -6.02 -6.51
CA THR A 182 -13.41 -5.92 -6.35
C THR A 182 -12.78 -6.84 -7.38
N LYS A 183 -11.83 -6.31 -8.14
CA LYS A 183 -11.08 -7.07 -9.14
C LYS A 183 -9.89 -7.74 -8.47
N GLU A 184 -9.82 -9.06 -8.53
CA GLU A 184 -8.69 -9.86 -8.05
C GLU A 184 -8.24 -10.75 -9.21
N GLY A 185 -7.11 -10.40 -9.82
CA GLY A 185 -6.64 -11.04 -11.06
C GLY A 185 -7.64 -10.86 -12.22
N ARG A 186 -8.08 -11.98 -12.79
CA ARG A 186 -9.13 -12.02 -13.83
C ARG A 186 -10.55 -11.99 -13.25
N ASN A 187 -10.70 -12.20 -11.94
CA ASN A 187 -11.98 -12.41 -11.30
C ASN A 187 -12.57 -11.08 -10.80
N GLN A 188 -13.89 -10.92 -10.97
CA GLN A 188 -14.65 -9.81 -10.40
C GLN A 188 -15.55 -10.33 -9.29
N ILE A 189 -15.20 -10.03 -8.04
CA ILE A 189 -15.97 -10.45 -6.87
C ILE A 189 -17.05 -9.40 -6.61
N TRP A 190 -18.28 -9.71 -7.00
CA TRP A 190 -19.45 -8.85 -6.81
C TRP A 190 -20.00 -8.95 -5.39
N PHE A 191 -20.41 -7.83 -4.80
CA PHE A 191 -21.08 -7.78 -3.50
C PHE A 191 -21.99 -6.56 -3.37
N VAL A 192 -23.00 -6.68 -2.52
CA VAL A 192 -23.95 -5.59 -2.26
C VAL A 192 -23.32 -4.56 -1.34
N ARG A 193 -23.37 -3.29 -1.72
CA ARG A 193 -23.10 -2.16 -0.85
C ARG A 193 -24.39 -1.41 -0.54
N SER A 194 -24.62 -1.22 0.75
CA SER A 194 -25.70 -0.41 1.27
C SER A 194 -25.21 0.33 2.52
N PRO A 195 -25.95 1.35 3.00
CA PRO A 195 -25.62 2.02 4.26
C PRO A 195 -25.51 1.07 5.46
N ILE A 196 -26.22 -0.06 5.41
CA ILE A 196 -26.27 -1.08 6.46
C ILE A 196 -25.19 -2.14 6.27
N ASN A 197 -24.66 -2.29 5.06
CA ASN A 197 -23.62 -3.25 4.72
C ASN A 197 -22.33 -2.54 4.30
N LYS A 198 -21.74 -1.75 5.22
CA LYS A 198 -20.49 -1.01 4.96
C LYS A 198 -19.52 -1.10 6.14
N GLY A 199 -18.21 -1.16 5.83
CA GLY A 199 -17.15 -1.10 6.82
C GLY A 199 -17.22 -2.26 7.83
N ARG A 200 -17.33 -1.93 9.13
CA ARG A 200 -17.40 -2.93 10.21
C ARG A 200 -18.64 -3.82 10.13
N GLN A 201 -19.73 -3.34 9.53
CA GLN A 201 -20.98 -4.10 9.36
C GLN A 201 -20.95 -5.02 8.14
N GLN A 202 -19.95 -4.89 7.27
CA GLN A 202 -19.79 -5.78 6.13
C GLN A 202 -19.48 -7.20 6.61
N SER A 203 -20.03 -8.21 5.93
CA SER A 203 -19.83 -9.59 6.35
C SER A 203 -18.34 -9.97 6.38
N LYS A 204 -17.88 -10.49 7.53
CA LYS A 204 -16.50 -10.99 7.68
C LYS A 204 -16.20 -12.09 6.66
N LYS A 205 -17.21 -12.90 6.31
CA LYS A 205 -17.14 -13.95 5.30
C LYS A 205 -16.74 -13.41 3.92
N LEU A 206 -17.28 -12.27 3.49
CA LEU A 206 -16.89 -11.62 2.25
C LEU A 206 -15.42 -11.14 2.31
N GLY A 207 -15.01 -10.55 3.43
CA GLY A 207 -13.60 -10.15 3.62
C GLY A 207 -12.62 -11.33 3.62
N ILE A 208 -13.03 -12.51 4.09
CA ILE A 208 -12.23 -13.74 3.99
C ILE A 208 -12.21 -14.24 2.54
N LEU A 209 -13.35 -14.24 1.85
CA LEU A 209 -13.46 -14.63 0.44
C LEU A 209 -12.53 -13.80 -0.45
N ILE A 210 -12.57 -12.46 -0.33
CA ILE A 210 -11.72 -11.56 -1.12
C ILE A 210 -10.24 -11.81 -0.84
N ARG A 211 -9.84 -11.96 0.43
CA ARG A 211 -8.44 -12.23 0.80
C ARG A 211 -7.96 -13.58 0.28
N LYS A 212 -8.81 -14.60 0.33
CA LYS A 212 -8.50 -15.93 -0.20
C LYS A 212 -8.32 -15.86 -1.72
N GLU A 213 -9.27 -15.24 -2.41
CA GLU A 213 -9.23 -15.12 -3.86
C GLU A 213 -8.03 -14.30 -4.35
N ARG A 214 -7.63 -13.26 -3.62
CA ARG A 214 -6.41 -12.50 -3.89
C ARG A 214 -5.17 -13.38 -3.81
N LYS A 215 -5.04 -14.19 -2.74
CA LYS A 215 -3.91 -15.10 -2.57
C LYS A 215 -3.88 -16.16 -3.66
N ASP A 216 -5.03 -16.76 -3.97
CA ASP A 216 -5.15 -17.80 -4.97
C ASP A 216 -4.86 -17.25 -6.38
N SER A 217 -5.36 -16.06 -6.69
CA SER A 217 -5.09 -15.36 -7.96
C SER A 217 -3.61 -15.00 -8.11
N GLN A 218 -2.98 -14.46 -7.06
CA GLN A 218 -1.55 -14.16 -7.08
C GLN A 218 -0.72 -15.43 -7.27
N LYS A 219 -1.04 -16.50 -6.54
CA LYS A 219 -0.37 -17.80 -6.71
C LYS A 219 -0.50 -18.32 -8.13
N ASN A 220 -1.67 -18.15 -8.75
CA ASN A 220 -1.88 -18.57 -10.14
C ASN A 220 -1.02 -17.75 -11.13
N ILE A 221 -0.89 -16.44 -10.91
CA ILE A 221 -0.02 -15.56 -11.71
C ILE A 221 1.45 -15.97 -11.54
N ASP A 222 1.88 -16.19 -10.30
CA ASP A 222 3.25 -16.59 -10.00
C ASP A 222 3.59 -17.95 -10.64
N ASN A 223 2.65 -18.89 -10.59
CA ASN A 223 2.80 -20.18 -11.25
C ASN A 223 2.87 -20.06 -12.78
N LEU A 224 2.05 -19.20 -13.40
CA LEU A 224 2.11 -18.97 -14.85
C LEU A 224 3.45 -18.36 -15.26
N ASN A 225 3.94 -17.35 -14.53
CA ASN A 225 5.25 -16.76 -14.78
C ASN A 225 6.38 -17.79 -14.62
N PHE A 226 6.27 -18.68 -13.62
CA PHE A 226 7.22 -19.77 -13.44
C PHE A 226 7.18 -20.77 -14.60
N CYS A 227 5.99 -21.12 -15.10
CA CYS A 227 5.83 -21.95 -16.29
C CYS A 227 6.41 -21.27 -17.55
N GLU A 228 6.23 -19.96 -17.74
CA GLU A 228 6.80 -19.24 -18.89
C GLU A 228 8.33 -19.28 -18.88
N ILE A 229 8.95 -19.08 -17.71
CA ILE A 229 10.41 -19.19 -17.56
C ILE A 229 10.87 -20.62 -17.88
N ASN A 230 10.21 -21.63 -17.31
CA ASN A 230 10.56 -23.03 -17.56
C ASN A 230 10.33 -23.45 -19.00
N ALA A 231 9.31 -22.92 -19.67
CA ALA A 231 9.06 -23.17 -21.07
C ALA A 231 10.18 -22.59 -21.96
N ALA A 232 10.74 -21.43 -21.58
CA ALA A 232 11.90 -20.86 -22.27
C ALA A 232 13.14 -21.74 -22.09
N TRP A 233 13.41 -22.19 -20.86
CA TRP A 233 14.50 -23.15 -20.61
C TRP A 233 14.31 -24.45 -21.37
N ALA A 234 13.12 -25.06 -21.30
CA ALA A 234 12.78 -26.28 -22.01
C ALA A 234 12.95 -26.13 -23.53
N LEU A 235 12.61 -24.97 -24.09
CA LEU A 235 12.86 -24.71 -25.50
C LEU A 235 14.36 -24.64 -25.82
N HIS A 236 15.17 -24.01 -24.97
CA HIS A 236 16.61 -23.96 -25.18
C HIS A 236 17.25 -25.35 -25.13
N GLU A 237 16.85 -26.19 -24.16
CA GLU A 237 17.30 -27.59 -24.08
C GLU A 237 16.86 -28.39 -25.31
N ALA A 238 15.61 -28.23 -25.76
CA ALA A 238 15.12 -28.88 -26.97
C ALA A 238 15.90 -28.48 -28.22
N ILE A 239 16.21 -27.19 -28.39
CA ILE A 239 17.03 -26.70 -29.50
C ILE A 239 18.44 -27.29 -29.42
N TRP A 240 18.99 -27.41 -28.21
CA TRP A 240 20.34 -27.95 -27.99
C TRP A 240 20.41 -29.45 -28.29
N GLU A 241 19.47 -30.24 -27.78
CA GLU A 241 19.39 -31.68 -28.08
C GLU A 241 19.20 -31.94 -29.57
N GLU A 242 18.29 -31.21 -30.22
CA GLU A 242 18.09 -31.41 -31.65
C GLU A 242 19.31 -30.97 -32.47
N TYR A 243 20.03 -29.95 -32.02
CA TYR A 243 21.29 -29.56 -32.65
C TYR A 243 22.36 -30.65 -32.52
N LEU A 244 22.44 -31.33 -31.37
CA LEU A 244 23.37 -32.45 -31.17
C LEU A 244 23.05 -33.64 -32.08
N GLU A 245 21.77 -33.97 -32.25
CA GLU A 245 21.33 -35.11 -33.07
C GLU A 245 21.37 -34.80 -34.59
N SER A 246 20.90 -33.61 -35.00
CA SER A 246 20.68 -33.29 -36.42
C SER A 246 21.69 -32.31 -37.03
N LYS A 247 22.54 -31.68 -36.19
CA LYS A 247 23.43 -30.55 -36.55
C LYS A 247 22.70 -29.33 -37.14
N LYS A 248 21.38 -29.23 -36.97
CA LYS A 248 20.54 -28.11 -37.44
C LYS A 248 19.94 -27.35 -36.26
N ILE A 249 19.95 -26.02 -36.34
CA ILE A 249 19.34 -25.16 -35.32
C ILE A 249 17.88 -24.92 -35.69
N ILE A 250 16.98 -25.34 -34.81
CA ILE A 250 15.55 -25.10 -34.95
C ILE A 250 15.21 -23.67 -34.52
N LYS A 251 14.31 -23.00 -35.26
CA LYS A 251 13.71 -21.74 -34.84
C LYS A 251 12.23 -21.95 -34.51
N VAL A 252 11.89 -21.94 -33.22
CA VAL A 252 10.50 -21.98 -32.74
C VAL A 252 10.13 -20.65 -32.11
N ASN A 253 8.93 -20.15 -32.42
CA ASN A 253 8.34 -19.01 -31.73
C ASN A 253 7.61 -19.50 -30.47
N LEU A 254 8.27 -19.40 -29.31
CA LEU A 254 7.74 -19.87 -28.04
C LEU A 254 6.39 -19.25 -27.64
N PRO A 255 6.18 -17.92 -27.73
CA PRO A 255 4.88 -17.31 -27.46
C PRO A 255 3.73 -17.94 -28.25
N LYS A 256 3.91 -18.15 -29.55
CA LYS A 256 2.89 -18.79 -30.41
C LYS A 256 2.67 -20.26 -30.07
N TYR A 257 3.71 -20.95 -29.62
CA TYR A 257 3.60 -22.35 -29.21
C TYR A 257 2.80 -22.51 -27.91
N LEU A 258 2.99 -21.57 -26.98
CA LEU A 258 2.31 -21.53 -25.69
C LEU A 258 0.93 -20.85 -25.76
N GLU A 259 0.59 -20.19 -26.89
CA GLU A 259 -0.66 -19.45 -27.04
C GLU A 259 -1.87 -20.34 -26.75
N TYR A 260 -2.63 -19.91 -25.74
CA TYR A 260 -3.87 -20.52 -25.31
C TYR A 260 -5.04 -19.81 -26.01
N ALA A 261 -5.66 -20.46 -26.98
CA ALA A 261 -6.98 -20.07 -27.45
C ALA A 261 -8.03 -20.87 -26.69
N ALA A 262 -8.87 -20.18 -25.92
CA ALA A 262 -9.88 -20.75 -25.03
C ALA A 262 -10.90 -21.67 -25.72
N ASN A 263 -10.94 -21.69 -27.05
CA ASN A 263 -11.89 -22.45 -27.87
C ASN A 263 -11.28 -23.67 -28.58
N ILE A 264 -10.03 -24.04 -28.29
CA ILE A 264 -9.41 -25.21 -28.90
C ILE A 264 -9.74 -26.44 -28.01
N PRO A 265 -10.63 -27.35 -28.44
CA PRO A 265 -10.88 -28.58 -27.70
C PRO A 265 -9.58 -29.36 -27.57
N LYS A 266 -9.42 -30.11 -26.47
CA LYS A 266 -8.26 -30.97 -26.18
C LYS A 266 -7.80 -31.87 -27.36
N SER A 267 -8.64 -32.06 -28.38
CA SER A 267 -8.36 -32.86 -29.57
C SER A 267 -7.72 -32.11 -30.74
N THR A 268 -7.73 -30.78 -30.77
CA THR A 268 -6.92 -30.04 -31.75
C THR A 268 -5.52 -29.95 -31.18
N LYS A 269 -4.82 -31.09 -31.25
CA LYS A 269 -3.37 -31.11 -31.39
C LYS A 269 -3.10 -30.05 -32.45
N CYS A 270 -2.62 -28.88 -32.03
CA CYS A 270 -1.68 -28.16 -32.86
C CYS A 270 -0.73 -29.28 -33.28
N ASN A 271 -0.77 -29.70 -34.53
CA ASN A 271 0.29 -30.47 -35.13
C ASN A 271 1.31 -29.37 -35.45
N PRO A 272 2.20 -28.94 -34.51
CA PRO A 272 3.45 -28.44 -35.01
C PRO A 272 3.96 -29.64 -35.79
N SER A 273 4.25 -29.38 -37.05
CA SER A 273 4.81 -30.31 -38.03
C SER A 273 5.65 -31.35 -37.29
N SER A 274 5.58 -32.60 -37.72
CA SER A 274 6.42 -33.73 -37.29
C SER A 274 7.94 -33.47 -37.32
N GLN A 275 8.37 -32.22 -37.48
CA GLN A 275 9.73 -31.75 -37.60
C GLN A 275 10.48 -31.61 -36.28
N TYR A 276 9.85 -31.49 -35.11
CA TYR A 276 10.60 -31.22 -33.85
C TYR A 276 10.10 -32.06 -32.67
N GLN A 277 10.49 -33.33 -32.66
CA GLN A 277 10.10 -34.28 -31.62
C GLN A 277 10.63 -33.87 -30.24
N LYS A 278 11.86 -33.35 -30.18
CA LYS A 278 12.47 -32.87 -28.93
C LYS A 278 11.74 -31.67 -28.34
N VAL A 279 11.25 -30.76 -29.17
CA VAL A 279 10.47 -29.61 -28.68
C VAL A 279 9.18 -30.07 -28.01
N LYS A 280 8.52 -31.11 -28.54
CA LYS A 280 7.35 -31.69 -27.88
C LYS A 280 7.72 -32.32 -26.53
N GLU A 281 8.76 -33.15 -26.50
CA GLU A 281 9.21 -33.84 -25.29
C GLU A 281 9.51 -32.87 -24.15
N TRP A 282 10.18 -31.75 -24.45
CA TRP A 282 10.57 -30.77 -23.44
C TRP A 282 9.47 -29.75 -23.10
N VAL A 283 8.74 -29.24 -24.09
CA VAL A 283 7.84 -28.07 -23.91
C VAL A 283 6.39 -28.48 -23.62
N ASP A 284 5.90 -29.61 -24.14
CA ASP A 284 4.49 -30.01 -23.96
C ASP A 284 4.10 -30.22 -22.48
N PRO A 285 4.93 -30.82 -21.61
CA PRO A 285 4.58 -30.94 -20.19
C PRO A 285 4.34 -29.59 -19.50
N VAL A 286 5.13 -28.57 -19.85
CA VAL A 286 4.96 -27.21 -19.31
C VAL A 286 3.68 -26.57 -19.85
N ARG A 287 3.42 -26.77 -21.15
CA ARG A 287 2.21 -26.29 -21.82
C ARG A 287 0.93 -26.88 -21.22
N GLU A 288 0.92 -28.17 -20.91
CA GLU A 288 -0.21 -28.85 -20.26
C GLU A 288 -0.51 -28.24 -18.89
N ILE A 289 0.52 -27.98 -18.08
CA ILE A 289 0.36 -27.32 -16.78
C ILE A 289 -0.22 -25.92 -16.97
N MET A 290 0.29 -25.14 -17.92
CA MET A 290 -0.25 -23.80 -18.23
C MET A 290 -1.74 -23.88 -18.63
N PHE A 291 -2.13 -24.89 -19.41
CA PHE A 291 -3.52 -25.11 -19.79
C PHE A 291 -4.41 -25.37 -18.57
N GLU A 292 -3.97 -26.20 -17.62
CA GLU A 292 -4.72 -26.43 -16.38
C GLU A 292 -4.87 -25.16 -15.54
N LEU A 293 -3.82 -24.35 -15.43
CA LEU A 293 -3.86 -23.08 -14.69
C LEU A 293 -4.84 -22.09 -15.34
N HIS A 294 -4.87 -22.02 -16.66
CA HIS A 294 -5.85 -21.22 -17.39
C HIS A 294 -7.28 -21.73 -17.20
N SER A 295 -7.51 -23.05 -17.30
CA SER A 295 -8.81 -23.67 -17.07
C SER A 295 -9.35 -23.40 -15.66
N LYS A 296 -8.50 -23.55 -14.62
CA LYS A 296 -8.84 -23.19 -13.24
C LYS A 296 -9.22 -21.72 -13.11
N SER A 297 -8.51 -20.83 -13.79
CA SER A 297 -8.85 -19.40 -13.78
C SER A 297 -10.22 -19.13 -14.40
N PHE A 298 -10.57 -19.80 -15.50
CA PHE A 298 -11.85 -19.63 -16.18
C PHE A 298 -13.03 -20.16 -15.34
N GLN A 299 -12.88 -21.34 -14.74
CA GLN A 299 -13.89 -21.89 -13.82
C GLN A 299 -14.17 -20.95 -12.64
N ARG A 300 -13.14 -20.25 -12.15
CA ARG A 300 -13.32 -19.24 -11.09
C ARG A 300 -14.07 -18.00 -11.58
N VAL A 301 -13.80 -17.52 -12.79
CA VAL A 301 -14.58 -16.44 -13.41
C VAL A 301 -16.05 -16.82 -13.49
N GLU A 302 -16.36 -18.02 -13.98
CA GLU A 302 -17.75 -18.51 -14.07
C GLU A 302 -18.43 -18.60 -12.70
N TYR A 303 -17.71 -19.06 -11.68
CA TYR A 303 -18.23 -19.13 -10.31
C TYR A 303 -18.68 -17.75 -9.82
N PHE A 304 -17.87 -16.71 -10.03
CA PHE A 304 -18.22 -15.35 -9.61
C PHE A 304 -19.33 -14.72 -10.45
N ASN A 305 -19.43 -15.07 -11.74
CA ASN A 305 -20.57 -14.66 -12.57
C ASN A 305 -21.87 -15.29 -12.08
N LYS A 306 -21.89 -16.60 -11.80
CA LYS A 306 -23.03 -17.29 -11.17
C LYS A 306 -23.36 -16.72 -9.79
N TYR A 307 -22.34 -16.31 -9.02
CA TYR A 307 -22.56 -15.64 -7.74
C TYR A 307 -23.23 -14.26 -7.90
N LYS A 308 -22.79 -13.45 -8.88
CA LYS A 308 -23.41 -12.17 -9.22
C LYS A 308 -24.89 -12.33 -9.56
N GLU A 309 -25.23 -13.32 -10.39
CA GLU A 309 -26.62 -13.61 -10.75
C GLU A 309 -27.45 -13.95 -9.51
N LYS A 310 -26.93 -14.77 -8.58
CA LYS A 310 -27.60 -15.07 -7.31
C LYS A 310 -27.83 -13.82 -6.44
N LEU A 311 -26.94 -12.83 -6.48
CA LEU A 311 -27.13 -11.55 -5.77
C LEU A 311 -28.26 -10.71 -6.39
N LEU A 312 -28.44 -10.80 -7.71
CA LEU A 312 -29.41 -10.04 -8.50
C LEU A 312 -30.80 -10.67 -8.57
N LYS A 313 -30.95 -11.98 -8.31
CA LYS A 313 -32.25 -12.66 -8.33
C LYS A 313 -33.28 -11.93 -7.47
N ASN A 314 -34.55 -11.96 -7.90
CA ASN A 314 -35.67 -11.44 -7.11
C ASN A 314 -35.71 -12.13 -5.73
N GLY A 315 -35.79 -11.34 -4.65
CA GLY A 315 -35.63 -11.82 -3.27
C GLY A 315 -34.19 -12.09 -2.83
N GLY A 316 -33.20 -11.79 -3.68
CA GLY A 316 -31.78 -11.91 -3.39
C GLY A 316 -31.27 -10.87 -2.39
N GLN A 317 -29.96 -10.94 -2.11
CA GLN A 317 -29.33 -10.06 -1.12
C GLN A 317 -29.48 -8.57 -1.46
N LEU A 318 -29.49 -8.20 -2.75
CA LEU A 318 -29.66 -6.80 -3.17
C LEU A 318 -31.02 -6.25 -2.73
N ALA A 319 -32.10 -6.97 -3.05
CA ALA A 319 -33.47 -6.60 -2.67
C ALA A 319 -33.64 -6.55 -1.15
N TYR A 320 -33.04 -7.50 -0.43
CA TYR A 320 -33.04 -7.52 1.04
C TYR A 320 -32.40 -6.27 1.64
N PHE A 321 -31.20 -5.90 1.17
CA PHE A 321 -30.51 -4.70 1.66
C PHE A 321 -31.19 -3.40 1.21
N ASP A 322 -31.84 -3.39 0.05
CA ASP A 322 -32.61 -2.24 -0.41
C ASP A 322 -33.84 -1.99 0.50
N LYS A 323 -34.59 -3.06 0.83
CA LYS A 323 -35.71 -3.00 1.78
C LYS A 323 -35.26 -2.47 3.14
N LYS A 324 -34.17 -3.04 3.70
CA LYS A 324 -33.62 -2.57 4.97
C LYS A 324 -33.15 -1.11 4.92
N SER A 325 -32.58 -0.67 3.80
CA SER A 325 -32.11 0.71 3.64
C SER A 325 -33.29 1.70 3.63
N LYS A 326 -34.42 1.32 3.03
CA LYS A 326 -35.68 2.08 3.08
C LYS A 326 -36.25 2.14 4.50
N GLU A 327 -36.24 1.03 5.25
CA GLU A 327 -36.67 1.00 6.66
C GLU A 327 -35.80 1.90 7.55
N MET A 328 -34.47 1.86 7.37
CA MET A 328 -33.53 2.73 8.08
C MET A 328 -33.80 4.21 7.77
N TYR A 329 -34.02 4.55 6.50
CA TYR A 329 -34.36 5.90 6.08
C TYR A 329 -35.67 6.38 6.70
N ALA A 330 -36.72 5.55 6.69
CA ALA A 330 -38.01 5.89 7.28
C ALA A 330 -37.87 6.22 8.78
N LYS A 331 -37.16 5.37 9.54
CA LYS A 331 -36.85 5.63 10.96
C LYS A 331 -36.04 6.92 11.17
N ARG A 332 -35.07 7.19 10.31
CA ARG A 332 -34.25 8.41 10.39
C ARG A 332 -35.07 9.66 10.07
N LEU A 333 -36.00 9.57 9.12
CA LEU A 333 -36.91 10.67 8.75
C LEU A 333 -37.90 10.96 9.88
N THR A 334 -38.47 9.95 10.54
CA THR A 334 -39.37 10.15 11.68
C THR A 334 -38.65 10.81 12.85
N LEU A 335 -37.44 10.35 13.18
CA LEU A 335 -36.61 10.97 14.22
C LEU A 335 -36.26 12.42 13.89
N PHE A 336 -35.89 12.71 12.63
CA PHE A 336 -35.58 14.08 12.21
C PHE A 336 -36.79 15.00 12.31
N ARG A 337 -37.97 14.53 11.88
CA ARG A 337 -39.24 15.28 12.02
C ARG A 337 -39.57 15.55 13.49
N LYS A 338 -39.40 14.56 14.36
CA LYS A 338 -39.60 14.70 15.81
C LYS A 338 -38.66 15.76 16.40
N MET A 339 -37.36 15.65 16.12
CA MET A 339 -36.34 16.63 16.54
C MET A 339 -36.70 18.05 16.06
N SER A 340 -37.11 18.19 14.80
CA SER A 340 -37.43 19.48 14.20
C SER A 340 -38.61 20.19 14.83
N LYS A 341 -39.61 19.45 15.32
CA LYS A 341 -40.81 20.01 15.96
C LYS A 341 -40.61 20.26 17.44
N GLU A 342 -40.01 19.29 18.14
CA GLU A 342 -40.00 19.28 19.62
C GLU A 342 -38.78 19.96 20.24
N THR A 343 -37.63 19.97 19.56
CA THR A 343 -36.35 20.37 20.20
C THR A 343 -35.61 21.49 19.50
N LEU A 344 -35.58 21.53 18.15
CA LEU A 344 -34.90 22.60 17.42
C LEU A 344 -35.36 24.02 17.80
N PRO A 345 -36.65 24.30 18.07
CA PRO A 345 -37.07 25.65 18.45
C PRO A 345 -36.50 26.14 19.79
N TYR A 346 -36.11 25.23 20.68
CA TYR A 346 -35.65 25.54 22.04
C TYR A 346 -34.13 25.46 22.20
N VAL A 347 -33.39 25.38 21.09
CA VAL A 347 -31.93 25.29 21.10
C VAL A 347 -31.32 26.59 21.63
N THR A 348 -30.43 26.47 22.62
CA THR A 348 -29.70 27.61 23.19
C THR A 348 -28.20 27.35 23.16
N LEU A 349 -27.43 28.27 22.58
CA LEU A 349 -26.00 28.09 22.28
C LEU A 349 -25.13 27.83 23.51
N PHE A 350 -25.41 28.53 24.60
CA PHE A 350 -24.54 28.59 25.77
C PHE A 350 -24.96 27.67 26.92
N ILE A 351 -26.06 26.93 26.76
CA ILE A 351 -26.59 26.03 27.79
C ILE A 351 -26.32 24.59 27.36
N GLU A 352 -25.44 23.92 28.08
CA GLU A 352 -25.17 22.50 27.85
C GLU A 352 -26.46 21.66 27.95
N GLY A 353 -26.66 20.74 27.02
CA GLY A 353 -27.85 19.91 26.92
C GLY A 353 -29.00 20.54 26.13
N ARG A 354 -29.00 21.87 25.94
CA ARG A 354 -29.89 22.60 25.01
C ARG A 354 -29.15 23.12 23.79
N ASP A 355 -27.84 22.96 23.73
CA ASP A 355 -27.03 23.28 22.56
C ASP A 355 -27.29 22.29 21.41
N LEU A 356 -27.09 22.76 20.19
CA LEU A 356 -27.38 21.98 18.99
C LEU A 356 -26.58 20.65 18.91
N PRO A 357 -25.28 20.61 19.27
CA PRO A 357 -24.54 19.35 19.37
C PRO A 357 -25.21 18.33 20.28
N SER A 358 -25.62 18.72 21.49
CA SER A 358 -26.30 17.83 22.45
C SER A 358 -27.65 17.34 21.92
N VAL A 359 -28.42 18.23 21.28
CA VAL A 359 -29.70 17.88 20.64
C VAL A 359 -29.47 16.86 19.52
N LEU A 360 -28.49 17.07 18.65
CA LEU A 360 -28.15 16.10 17.59
C LEU A 360 -27.72 14.75 18.20
N ALA A 361 -26.92 14.76 19.26
CA ALA A 361 -26.49 13.55 19.96
C ALA A 361 -27.68 12.78 20.56
N LYS A 362 -28.65 13.48 21.18
CA LYS A 362 -29.86 12.88 21.76
C LYS A 362 -30.70 12.09 20.74
N TYR A 363 -30.75 12.54 19.48
CA TYR A 363 -31.48 11.86 18.41
C TYR A 363 -30.61 10.90 17.57
N GLY A 364 -29.34 10.69 17.96
CA GLY A 364 -28.44 9.75 17.29
C GLY A 364 -27.91 10.24 15.94
N PHE A 365 -27.82 11.55 15.73
CA PHE A 365 -27.35 12.16 14.48
C PHE A 365 -25.87 12.48 14.45
#